data_AF-A0A7V9I5X4-F1
#
_entry.id   AF-A0A7V9I5X4-F1
#
_cell.length_a   1.000
_cell.length_b   1.000
_cell.length_c   1.000
_cell.angle_alpha   90.00
_cell.angle_beta   90.00
_cell.angle_gamma   90.00
#
_symmetry.space_group_name_H-M   'P 1'
#
loop_
_entity.id
_entity.type
_entity.pdbx_description
1 polymer ?
#
loop_
_entity_poly.entity_id
_entity_poly.type
_entity_poly.pdbx_seq_one_letter_code
_entity_poly.pdbx_strand_id
1 'polypeptide(L)'
;MVPHTHWDREWYLPFQTFRLKLVGLVDRLLDLMEADERYRFTLDGQLATLDDYLEIRPEGEARIRTLVEGGRLAIGPWQILMDEFLVSGETIVRNLERGLLRGEDFGGAMRVGYLPDQFGHVAQMPQILRQAGIEQAVVWRGVPAAIESHTFEWEAPDGSPVRTEYLPHGYGNGASLLDVPGRLADRLAAVRESLRPYFADDPMLAMHGTDHTEPLPELAELVEESGAAVVLSTLPDYLRTSNGEAQRPVWRGELRSGARANMLMGTISARIDLKAAMARAERMLTRYAEPLQALYGSAWPDRLLDIAWRRVLENSAHDSICGCSTDDVSAQVLVRCAEAEQIGAGLAREAVGSIAERVERDSTVVVNPSPRRRSDLVELDLSIPADWNDVALELPGGALTATQELKRNEPLVHREEVLGAEVGEWLRRRMHGRELFTRRLNGFELGERSLRLEVDDEDDPAWLDVDELRSEIHVATVASPDEAWTVEIVARPRRTLVARVPAPALGWTTVRPVEAAATIDHAVRVGERELRNGLLALVVAEDGTLGLNGVEGVGRLAHGGDGGDSYN
;
A
#
# COMPACT_ATOMS: atom_id res chain seq x y z
N MET A 1 -20.72 -19.41 25.16
CA MET A 1 -21.17 -19.15 23.77
C MET A 1 -20.91 -17.69 23.48
N VAL A 2 -20.21 -17.40 22.39
CA VAL A 2 -19.89 -16.06 21.93
C VAL A 2 -20.62 -15.83 20.61
N PRO A 3 -21.76 -15.12 20.61
CA PRO A 3 -22.40 -14.71 19.36
C PRO A 3 -21.54 -13.67 18.64
N HIS A 4 -21.42 -13.85 17.33
CA HIS A 4 -20.62 -12.99 16.46
C HIS A 4 -21.12 -13.06 15.02
N THR A 5 -20.55 -12.23 14.16
CA THR A 5 -20.66 -12.37 12.72
C THR A 5 -19.26 -12.20 12.16
N HIS A 6 -18.85 -13.05 11.22
CA HIS A 6 -17.64 -12.81 10.44
C HIS A 6 -18.04 -11.98 9.22
N TRP A 7 -17.47 -10.79 9.07
CA TRP A 7 -17.95 -9.81 8.10
C TRP A 7 -16.87 -9.46 7.09
N ASP A 8 -16.78 -10.26 6.03
CA ASP A 8 -15.97 -9.89 4.86
C ASP A 8 -16.54 -8.62 4.26
N ARG A 9 -15.71 -7.58 4.24
CA ARG A 9 -16.10 -6.24 3.80
C ARG A 9 -16.50 -6.23 2.32
N GLU A 10 -15.88 -7.09 1.53
CA GLU A 10 -16.11 -7.31 0.12
C GLU A 10 -15.57 -8.70 -0.27
N TRP A 11 -16.34 -9.47 -1.06
CA TRP A 11 -16.00 -10.85 -1.39
C TRP A 11 -16.74 -11.33 -2.65
N TYR A 12 -17.71 -12.24 -2.49
CA TYR A 12 -18.62 -12.69 -3.56
C TYR A 12 -19.65 -11.62 -3.97
N LEU A 13 -19.76 -10.54 -3.19
CA LEU A 13 -20.48 -9.32 -3.54
C LEU A 13 -19.56 -8.09 -3.37
N PRO A 14 -19.76 -7.02 -4.17
CA PRO A 14 -19.03 -5.76 -4.01
C PRO A 14 -19.28 -5.09 -2.67
N PHE A 15 -18.34 -4.25 -2.24
CA PHE A 15 -18.40 -3.49 -0.98
C PHE A 15 -19.75 -2.81 -0.74
N GLN A 16 -20.28 -2.09 -1.73
CA GLN A 16 -21.53 -1.34 -1.56
C GLN A 16 -22.73 -2.25 -1.26
N THR A 17 -22.77 -3.46 -1.83
CA THR A 17 -23.83 -4.43 -1.56
C THR A 17 -23.71 -4.99 -0.15
N PHE A 18 -22.48 -5.29 0.31
CA PHE A 18 -22.28 -5.69 1.70
C PHE A 18 -22.54 -4.53 2.67
N ARG A 19 -22.13 -3.30 2.38
CA ARG A 19 -22.43 -2.14 3.23
C ARG A 19 -23.93 -1.96 3.46
N LEU A 20 -24.77 -2.15 2.43
CA LEU A 20 -26.23 -2.11 2.60
C LEU A 20 -26.73 -3.18 3.59
N LYS A 21 -26.18 -4.40 3.53
CA LYS A 21 -26.52 -5.48 4.46
C LYS A 21 -26.00 -5.22 5.87
N LEU A 22 -24.76 -4.74 5.98
CA LEU A 22 -24.11 -4.37 7.23
C LEU A 22 -24.94 -3.34 8.00
N VAL A 23 -25.43 -2.30 7.30
CA VAL A 23 -26.27 -1.28 7.93
C VAL A 23 -27.53 -1.88 8.55
N GLY A 24 -28.22 -2.75 7.81
CA GLY A 24 -29.40 -3.44 8.33
C GLY A 24 -29.07 -4.39 9.50
N LEU A 25 -27.94 -5.08 9.44
CA LEU A 25 -27.48 -5.99 10.48
C LEU A 25 -27.15 -5.24 11.77
N VAL A 26 -26.39 -4.14 11.68
CA VAL A 26 -26.00 -3.35 12.84
C VAL A 26 -27.21 -2.63 13.44
N ASP A 27 -28.12 -2.09 12.62
CA ASP A 27 -29.39 -1.51 13.11
C ASP A 27 -30.16 -2.55 13.97
N ARG A 28 -30.33 -3.77 13.46
CA ARG A 28 -30.98 -4.87 14.21
C ARG A 28 -30.19 -5.25 15.46
N LEU A 29 -28.88 -5.38 15.36
CA LEU A 29 -28.02 -5.76 16.49
C LEU A 29 -28.18 -4.76 17.64
N LEU A 30 -28.11 -3.46 17.35
CA LEU A 30 -28.26 -2.42 18.36
C LEU A 30 -29.65 -2.47 19.01
N ASP A 31 -30.72 -2.61 18.23
CA ASP A 31 -32.09 -2.74 18.75
C ASP A 31 -32.23 -3.94 19.68
N LEU A 32 -31.67 -5.10 19.30
CA LEU A 32 -31.71 -6.33 20.11
C LEU A 32 -30.95 -6.17 21.43
N MET A 33 -29.73 -5.60 21.37
CA MET A 33 -28.92 -5.42 22.56
C MET A 33 -29.49 -4.36 23.52
N GLU A 34 -30.20 -3.35 23.01
CA GLU A 34 -30.90 -2.38 23.84
C GLU A 34 -32.17 -2.95 24.47
N ALA A 35 -32.86 -3.84 23.76
CA ALA A 35 -34.07 -4.51 24.26
C ALA A 35 -33.78 -5.59 25.31
N ASP A 36 -32.61 -6.24 25.27
CA ASP A 36 -32.25 -7.32 26.20
C ASP A 36 -30.85 -7.15 26.80
N GLU A 37 -30.80 -6.85 28.10
CA GLU A 37 -29.56 -6.68 28.85
C GLU A 37 -28.69 -7.95 28.95
N ARG A 38 -29.25 -9.13 28.67
CA ARG A 38 -28.52 -10.41 28.64
C ARG A 38 -27.74 -10.60 27.35
N TYR A 39 -28.10 -9.89 26.27
CA TYR A 39 -27.47 -10.05 24.97
C TYR A 39 -26.01 -9.59 25.02
N ARG A 40 -25.12 -10.39 24.45
CA ARG A 40 -23.68 -10.10 24.26
C ARG A 40 -23.36 -10.25 22.79
N PHE A 41 -22.32 -9.59 22.29
CA PHE A 41 -21.88 -9.76 20.91
C PHE A 41 -20.40 -9.41 20.74
N THR A 42 -19.72 -10.11 19.83
CA THR A 42 -18.38 -9.74 19.36
C THR A 42 -18.47 -9.38 17.89
N LEU A 43 -18.21 -8.12 17.54
CA LEU A 43 -18.34 -7.61 16.18
C LEU A 43 -17.01 -7.75 15.43
N ASP A 44 -16.71 -9.00 15.07
CA ASP A 44 -15.65 -9.46 14.14
C ASP A 44 -14.22 -8.93 14.34
N GLY A 45 -13.95 -8.30 15.47
CA GLY A 45 -12.66 -7.74 15.80
C GLY A 45 -12.05 -6.72 14.84
N GLN A 46 -12.89 -6.07 14.01
CA GLN A 46 -12.50 -5.01 13.09
C GLN A 46 -13.36 -3.74 13.26
N LEU A 47 -12.72 -2.57 13.25
CA LEU A 47 -13.42 -1.27 13.36
C LEU A 47 -14.02 -0.80 12.04
N ALA A 48 -13.60 -1.35 10.90
CA ALA A 48 -14.15 -1.01 9.59
C ALA A 48 -15.67 -1.22 9.51
N THR A 49 -16.21 -2.23 10.19
CA THR A 49 -17.67 -2.48 10.26
C THR A 49 -18.42 -1.30 10.90
N LEU A 50 -17.83 -0.69 11.94
CA LEU A 50 -18.40 0.49 12.58
C LEU A 50 -18.24 1.74 11.73
N ASP A 51 -17.07 1.93 11.11
CA ASP A 51 -16.83 3.09 10.24
C ASP A 51 -17.78 3.08 9.02
N ASP A 52 -17.93 1.93 8.37
CA ASP A 52 -18.82 1.76 7.22
C ASP A 52 -20.30 1.94 7.61
N TYR A 53 -20.68 1.56 8.83
CA TYR A 53 -22.01 1.79 9.40
C TYR A 53 -22.25 3.28 9.70
N LEU A 54 -21.33 3.92 10.42
CA LEU A 54 -21.46 5.29 10.91
C LEU A 54 -21.36 6.34 9.79
N GLU A 55 -20.76 5.99 8.65
CA GLU A 55 -20.87 6.81 7.44
C GLU A 55 -22.34 6.99 6.99
N ILE A 56 -23.20 6.01 7.28
CA ILE A 56 -24.62 5.97 6.89
C ILE A 56 -25.57 6.30 8.06
N ARG A 57 -25.16 5.95 9.29
CA ARG A 57 -25.93 6.09 10.54
C ARG A 57 -25.09 6.78 11.62
N PRO A 58 -24.65 8.04 11.43
CA PRO A 58 -23.82 8.74 12.41
C PRO A 58 -24.48 8.82 13.80
N GLU A 59 -25.82 8.82 13.87
CA GLU A 59 -26.59 8.79 15.11
C GLU A 59 -26.39 7.51 15.95
N GLY A 60 -25.88 6.42 15.35
CA GLY A 60 -25.62 5.16 16.04
C GLY A 60 -24.41 5.20 16.96
N GLU A 61 -23.54 6.20 16.87
CA GLU A 61 -22.29 6.29 17.63
C GLU A 61 -22.51 6.20 19.14
N ALA A 62 -23.48 6.95 19.67
CA ALA A 62 -23.77 6.98 21.10
C ALA A 62 -24.30 5.63 21.62
N ARG A 63 -25.08 4.92 20.78
CA ARG A 63 -25.63 3.58 21.09
C ARG A 63 -24.50 2.56 21.19
N ILE A 64 -23.61 2.55 20.19
CA ILE A 64 -22.43 1.68 20.14
C ILE A 64 -21.53 1.94 21.36
N ARG A 65 -21.19 3.20 21.63
CA ARG A 65 -20.37 3.59 22.79
C ARG A 65 -20.93 3.05 24.10
N THR A 66 -22.24 3.23 24.33
CA THR A 66 -22.91 2.73 25.54
C THR A 66 -22.80 1.21 25.68
N LEU A 67 -22.92 0.47 24.58
CA LEU A 67 -22.83 -1.00 24.57
C LEU A 67 -21.41 -1.52 24.79
N VAL A 68 -20.41 -0.80 24.26
CA VAL A 68 -18.99 -1.13 24.39
C VAL A 68 -18.49 -0.82 25.80
N GLU A 69 -18.78 0.38 26.33
CA GLU A 69 -18.45 0.76 27.72
C GLU A 69 -19.12 -0.17 28.75
N GLY A 70 -20.33 -0.65 28.44
CA GLY A 70 -21.03 -1.65 29.24
C GLY A 70 -20.48 -3.08 29.11
N GLY A 71 -19.45 -3.31 28.29
CA GLY A 71 -18.84 -4.62 28.05
C GLY A 71 -19.74 -5.63 27.34
N ARG A 72 -20.84 -5.19 26.74
CA ARG A 72 -21.81 -6.07 26.07
C ARG A 72 -21.46 -6.30 24.59
N LEU A 73 -20.86 -5.30 23.96
CA LEU A 73 -20.37 -5.33 22.58
C LEU A 73 -18.84 -5.27 22.59
N ALA A 74 -18.17 -6.30 22.09
CA ALA A 74 -16.73 -6.30 21.88
C ALA A 74 -16.38 -5.92 20.43
N ILE A 75 -15.42 -5.02 20.27
CA ILE A 75 -15.00 -4.42 18.99
C ILE A 75 -13.47 -4.41 18.86
N GLY A 76 -12.92 -4.35 17.64
CA GLY A 76 -11.46 -4.28 17.41
C GLY A 76 -10.70 -5.53 17.83
N PRO A 77 -9.35 -5.54 17.87
CA PRO A 77 -8.48 -4.37 17.90
C PRO A 77 -8.03 -3.89 16.52
N TRP A 78 -8.33 -4.63 15.45
CA TRP A 78 -7.86 -4.29 14.11
C TRP A 78 -8.72 -3.20 13.50
N GLN A 79 -8.17 -2.38 12.60
CA GLN A 79 -9.01 -1.58 11.73
C GLN A 79 -9.77 -2.50 10.75
N ILE A 80 -9.11 -3.51 10.20
CA ILE A 80 -9.68 -4.51 9.27
C ILE A 80 -9.01 -5.88 9.45
N LEU A 81 -9.66 -6.97 9.04
CA LEU A 81 -9.05 -8.31 9.08
C LEU A 81 -8.20 -8.58 7.83
N MET A 82 -6.89 -8.34 7.93
CA MET A 82 -5.95 -8.40 6.80
C MET A 82 -5.42 -9.80 6.48
N ASP A 83 -4.90 -10.03 5.27
CA ASP A 83 -3.95 -11.15 5.04
C ASP A 83 -2.53 -10.74 5.45
N GLU A 84 -1.91 -11.51 6.36
CA GLU A 84 -0.64 -11.14 6.98
C GLU A 84 0.60 -11.30 6.07
N PHE A 85 0.52 -12.14 5.04
CA PHE A 85 1.66 -12.43 4.15
C PHE A 85 1.64 -11.62 2.85
N LEU A 86 0.50 -11.00 2.53
CA LEU A 86 0.31 -10.22 1.32
C LEU A 86 0.34 -8.71 1.54
N VAL A 87 0.69 -8.28 2.76
CA VAL A 87 0.92 -6.88 3.11
C VAL A 87 2.26 -6.69 3.81
N SER A 88 2.75 -5.45 3.83
CA SER A 88 3.97 -5.10 4.53
C SER A 88 3.79 -5.13 6.05
N GLY A 89 4.90 -5.34 6.78
CA GLY A 89 4.88 -5.28 8.25
C GLY A 89 4.41 -3.92 8.80
N GLU A 90 4.68 -2.81 8.08
CA GLU A 90 4.17 -1.49 8.47
C GLU A 90 2.65 -1.43 8.36
N THR A 91 2.05 -2.02 7.32
CA THR A 91 0.59 -2.12 7.17
C THR A 91 -0.05 -2.89 8.32
N ILE A 92 0.58 -3.97 8.80
CA ILE A 92 0.11 -4.72 9.98
C ILE A 92 0.11 -3.81 11.22
N VAL A 93 1.18 -3.06 11.45
CA VAL A 93 1.30 -2.15 12.59
C VAL A 93 0.28 -1.02 12.50
N ARG A 94 0.15 -0.35 11.35
CA ARG A 94 -0.84 0.73 11.12
C ARG A 94 -2.27 0.23 11.24
N ASN A 95 -2.54 -1.00 10.82
CA ASN A 95 -3.85 -1.62 10.96
C ASN A 95 -4.24 -1.77 12.44
N LEU A 96 -3.32 -2.27 13.27
CA LEU A 96 -3.53 -2.44 14.70
C LEU A 96 -3.62 -1.08 15.41
N GLU A 97 -2.69 -0.18 15.14
CA GLU A 97 -2.66 1.16 15.72
C GLU A 97 -3.97 1.90 15.45
N ARG A 98 -4.42 1.92 14.19
CA ARG A 98 -5.64 2.62 13.80
C ARG A 98 -6.88 2.01 14.43
N GLY A 99 -6.98 0.68 14.48
CA GLY A 99 -8.11 0.01 15.13
C GLY A 99 -8.16 0.24 16.64
N LEU A 100 -7.00 0.24 17.32
CA LEU A 100 -6.92 0.56 18.75
C LEU A 100 -7.32 2.01 19.02
N LEU A 101 -6.76 2.97 18.26
CA LEU A 101 -7.10 4.40 18.40
C LEU A 101 -8.58 4.65 18.13
N ARG A 102 -9.12 4.04 17.06
CA ARG A 102 -10.54 4.17 16.72
C ARG A 102 -11.44 3.53 17.76
N GLY A 103 -11.01 2.45 18.40
CA GLY A 103 -11.72 1.83 19.51
C GLY A 103 -11.90 2.74 20.73
N GLU A 104 -10.94 3.63 21.01
CA GLU A 104 -11.02 4.58 22.13
C GLU A 104 -12.20 5.55 21.99
N ASP A 105 -12.65 5.85 20.75
CA ASP A 105 -13.84 6.67 20.51
C ASP A 105 -15.13 6.02 21.05
N PHE A 106 -15.13 4.70 21.28
CA PHE A 106 -16.30 3.93 21.75
C PHE A 106 -16.15 3.38 23.17
N GLY A 107 -15.08 3.72 23.88
CA GLY A 107 -14.80 3.18 25.23
C GLY A 107 -13.73 2.08 25.26
N GLY A 108 -13.06 1.83 24.13
CA GLY A 108 -11.90 0.94 24.02
C GLY A 108 -12.15 -0.30 23.16
N ALA A 109 -11.11 -0.75 22.46
CA ALA A 109 -11.12 -2.02 21.73
C ALA A 109 -10.80 -3.22 22.64
N MET A 110 -11.25 -4.42 22.25
CA MET A 110 -10.87 -5.64 22.95
C MET A 110 -9.37 -5.92 22.83
N ARG A 111 -8.75 -6.33 23.94
CA ARG A 111 -7.32 -6.69 24.00
C ARG A 111 -7.10 -8.15 23.63
N VAL A 112 -7.60 -8.54 22.45
CA VAL A 112 -7.51 -9.90 21.90
C VAL A 112 -7.06 -9.81 20.45
N GLY A 113 -5.95 -10.47 20.09
CA GLY A 113 -5.55 -10.66 18.71
C GLY A 113 -6.58 -11.54 18.01
N TYR A 114 -7.57 -10.92 17.37
CA TYR A 114 -8.65 -11.65 16.69
C TYR A 114 -8.19 -12.05 15.29
N LEU A 115 -7.81 -13.31 15.12
CA LEU A 115 -7.24 -13.82 13.89
C LEU A 115 -8.03 -15.04 13.36
N PRO A 116 -9.34 -14.91 13.11
CA PRO A 116 -10.24 -16.04 12.89
C PRO A 116 -10.08 -16.68 11.51
N ASP A 117 -9.71 -15.93 10.46
CA ASP A 117 -9.71 -16.45 9.08
C ASP A 117 -8.54 -16.00 8.21
N GLN A 118 -7.49 -15.40 8.79
CA GLN A 118 -6.28 -15.12 8.05
C GLN A 118 -5.64 -16.42 7.54
N PHE A 119 -5.09 -16.38 6.33
CA PHE A 119 -4.58 -17.56 5.62
C PHE A 119 -3.16 -17.93 6.08
N GLY A 120 -3.03 -18.05 7.40
CA GLY A 120 -1.81 -18.26 8.15
C GLY A 120 -1.38 -17.00 8.88
N HIS A 121 -0.44 -17.19 9.80
CA HIS A 121 0.02 -16.10 10.65
C HIS A 121 1.55 -15.97 10.69
N VAL A 122 2.05 -14.74 10.60
CA VAL A 122 3.48 -14.43 10.56
C VAL A 122 4.13 -14.70 11.91
N ALA A 123 5.40 -15.12 11.90
CA ALA A 123 6.14 -15.46 13.11
C ALA A 123 6.25 -14.30 14.11
N GLN A 124 6.18 -13.06 13.63
CA GLN A 124 6.32 -11.85 14.45
C GLN A 124 5.00 -11.39 15.09
N MET A 125 3.88 -12.01 14.79
CA MET A 125 2.58 -11.57 15.30
C MET A 125 2.52 -11.54 16.85
N PRO A 126 3.07 -12.52 17.60
CA PRO A 126 3.16 -12.40 19.06
C PRO A 126 3.91 -11.15 19.52
N GLN A 127 5.03 -10.81 18.87
CA GLN A 127 5.80 -9.60 19.18
C GLN A 127 4.96 -8.34 18.92
N ILE A 128 4.26 -8.26 17.77
CA ILE A 128 3.43 -7.12 17.39
C ILE A 128 2.29 -6.92 18.42
N LEU A 129 1.57 -7.99 18.75
CA LEU A 129 0.49 -7.96 19.74
C LEU A 129 1.01 -7.53 21.12
N ARG A 130 2.16 -8.07 21.55
CA ARG A 130 2.77 -7.73 22.85
C ARG A 130 3.19 -6.28 22.93
N GLN A 131 3.75 -5.71 21.86
CA GLN A 131 4.10 -4.29 21.81
C GLN A 131 2.85 -3.38 21.90
N ALA A 132 1.68 -3.86 21.49
CA ALA A 132 0.40 -3.18 21.65
C ALA A 132 -0.32 -3.51 22.98
N GLY A 133 0.34 -4.23 23.90
CA GLY A 133 -0.24 -4.63 25.19
C GLY A 133 -1.32 -5.72 25.09
N ILE A 134 -1.34 -6.48 24.00
CA ILE A 134 -2.27 -7.60 23.78
C ILE A 134 -1.54 -8.90 24.12
N GLU A 135 -2.07 -9.65 25.08
CA GLU A 135 -1.44 -10.87 25.61
C GLU A 135 -2.16 -12.16 25.21
N GLN A 136 -3.31 -12.02 24.53
CA GLN A 136 -4.18 -13.11 24.16
C GLN A 136 -4.56 -13.01 22.70
N ALA A 137 -4.67 -14.14 22.01
CA ALA A 137 -5.11 -14.22 20.62
C ALA A 137 -6.04 -15.41 20.40
N VAL A 138 -6.81 -15.37 19.32
CA VAL A 138 -7.55 -16.52 18.80
C VAL A 138 -7.14 -16.77 17.37
N VAL A 139 -6.97 -18.04 16.99
CA VAL A 139 -6.59 -18.44 15.64
C VAL A 139 -7.40 -19.65 15.20
N TRP A 140 -7.70 -19.73 13.90
CA TRP A 140 -8.23 -20.96 13.30
C TRP A 140 -7.18 -21.65 12.44
N ARG A 141 -6.70 -20.96 11.39
CA ARG A 141 -5.84 -21.57 10.38
C ARG A 141 -4.39 -21.63 10.85
N GLY A 142 -3.61 -22.48 10.21
CA GLY A 142 -2.17 -22.54 10.41
C GLY A 142 -1.68 -23.31 11.64
N VAL A 143 -2.57 -23.70 12.56
CA VAL A 143 -2.22 -24.46 13.76
C VAL A 143 -1.73 -25.87 13.40
N PRO A 144 -0.51 -26.26 13.79
CA PRO A 144 0.08 -27.54 13.43
C PRO A 144 -0.49 -28.71 14.23
N ALA A 145 -0.32 -29.91 13.68
CA ALA A 145 -0.79 -31.14 14.32
C ALA A 145 -0.24 -31.33 15.75
N ALA A 146 0.97 -30.83 16.04
CA ALA A 146 1.63 -30.91 17.34
C ALA A 146 0.92 -30.16 18.48
N ILE A 147 -0.03 -29.25 18.19
CA ILE A 147 -0.80 -28.53 19.21
C ILE A 147 -2.09 -29.28 19.50
N GLU A 148 -2.03 -30.26 20.39
CA GLU A 148 -3.16 -31.16 20.67
C GLU A 148 -4.22 -30.55 21.62
N SER A 149 -3.96 -29.38 22.20
CA SER A 149 -4.87 -28.65 23.08
C SER A 149 -5.58 -27.49 22.37
N HIS A 150 -6.71 -27.04 22.92
CA HIS A 150 -7.42 -25.82 22.52
C HIS A 150 -6.63 -24.54 22.84
N THR A 151 -5.61 -24.62 23.69
CA THR A 151 -4.76 -23.47 24.00
C THR A 151 -3.29 -23.79 23.98
N PHE A 152 -2.48 -22.82 23.57
CA PHE A 152 -1.03 -22.93 23.47
C PHE A 152 -0.35 -21.57 23.70
N GLU A 153 0.94 -21.57 24.00
CA GLU A 153 1.75 -20.37 24.04
C GLU A 153 2.38 -20.17 22.65
N TRP A 154 2.05 -19.08 21.98
CA TRP A 154 2.62 -18.74 20.68
C TRP A 154 3.77 -17.76 20.87
N GLU A 155 4.98 -18.17 20.49
CA GLU A 155 6.20 -17.40 20.74
C GLU A 155 6.83 -16.92 19.43
N ALA A 156 7.10 -15.61 19.37
CA ALA A 156 7.81 -14.98 18.26
C ALA A 156 9.32 -15.28 18.30
N PRO A 157 10.06 -15.08 17.19
CA PRO A 157 11.51 -15.26 17.14
C PRO A 157 12.32 -14.46 18.17
N ASP A 158 11.80 -13.33 18.65
CA ASP A 158 12.42 -12.51 19.70
C ASP A 158 12.15 -13.03 21.12
N GLY A 159 11.34 -14.08 21.26
CA GLY A 159 10.95 -14.67 22.53
C GLY A 159 9.65 -14.10 23.12
N SER A 160 8.99 -13.15 22.44
CA SER A 160 7.71 -12.60 22.91
C SER A 160 6.59 -13.65 22.85
N PRO A 161 5.91 -13.97 23.97
CA PRO A 161 4.83 -14.95 23.98
C PRO A 161 3.43 -14.32 23.94
N VAL A 162 2.46 -15.02 23.35
CA VAL A 162 1.02 -14.71 23.41
C VAL A 162 0.22 -15.99 23.69
N ARG A 163 -0.65 -15.94 24.70
CA ARG A 163 -1.60 -17.02 24.99
C ARG A 163 -2.59 -17.12 23.84
N THR A 164 -2.56 -18.22 23.10
CA THR A 164 -3.39 -18.37 21.91
C THR A 164 -4.44 -19.46 22.11
N GLU A 165 -5.68 -19.12 21.78
CA GLU A 165 -6.82 -20.03 21.70
C GLU A 165 -6.95 -20.53 20.26
N TYR A 166 -6.83 -21.83 20.05
CA TYR A 166 -7.19 -22.46 18.80
C TYR A 166 -8.72 -22.57 18.70
N LEU A 167 -9.28 -22.33 17.53
CA LEU A 167 -10.69 -22.55 17.20
C LEU A 167 -10.86 -23.86 16.40
N PRO A 168 -10.96 -25.04 17.05
CA PRO A 168 -11.19 -26.27 16.31
C PRO A 168 -12.53 -26.24 15.58
N HIS A 169 -12.51 -26.68 14.34
CA HIS A 169 -13.61 -26.56 13.38
C HIS A 169 -13.97 -25.11 12.97
N GLY A 170 -13.10 -24.14 13.27
CA GLY A 170 -13.22 -22.75 12.84
C GLY A 170 -14.10 -21.88 13.73
N TYR A 171 -14.24 -20.62 13.34
CA TYR A 171 -15.08 -19.64 14.03
C TYR A 171 -16.59 -19.91 13.88
N GLY A 172 -16.98 -20.93 13.11
CA GLY A 172 -18.36 -21.42 12.98
C GLY A 172 -18.72 -22.60 13.87
N ASN A 173 -17.84 -23.01 14.80
CA ASN A 173 -17.98 -24.26 15.56
C ASN A 173 -19.27 -24.36 16.42
N GLY A 174 -19.95 -23.24 16.69
CA GLY A 174 -21.22 -23.17 17.41
C GLY A 174 -22.37 -22.57 16.60
N ALA A 175 -22.19 -22.31 15.30
CA ALA A 175 -23.17 -21.60 14.47
C ALA A 175 -24.53 -22.33 14.43
N SER A 176 -24.49 -23.66 14.24
CA SER A 176 -25.70 -24.48 14.09
C SER A 176 -26.33 -24.95 15.40
N LEU A 177 -25.86 -24.51 16.57
CA LEU A 177 -26.36 -25.04 17.86
C LEU A 177 -27.87 -24.82 18.07
N LEU A 178 -28.44 -23.79 17.44
CA LEU A 178 -29.82 -23.34 17.63
C LEU A 178 -30.75 -23.55 16.43
N ASP A 179 -30.29 -24.14 15.30
CA ASP A 179 -31.14 -24.27 14.09
C ASP A 179 -32.38 -25.16 14.29
N VAL A 180 -32.35 -26.04 15.30
CA VAL A 180 -33.47 -26.93 15.60
C VAL A 180 -34.01 -26.60 17.00
N PRO A 181 -35.24 -26.04 17.07
CA PRO A 181 -35.89 -25.69 18.33
C PRO A 181 -35.93 -26.85 19.31
N GLY A 182 -35.65 -26.57 20.59
CA GLY A 182 -35.71 -27.55 21.68
C GLY A 182 -34.60 -28.62 21.67
N ARG A 183 -33.61 -28.53 20.77
CA ARG A 183 -32.50 -29.52 20.66
C ARG A 183 -31.13 -28.98 21.09
N LEU A 184 -31.07 -27.80 21.71
CA LEU A 184 -29.81 -27.17 22.12
C LEU A 184 -28.96 -28.08 23.01
N ALA A 185 -29.55 -28.72 24.04
CA ALA A 185 -28.80 -29.59 24.96
C ALA A 185 -28.16 -30.80 24.23
N ASP A 186 -28.92 -31.48 23.36
CA ASP A 186 -28.42 -32.61 22.57
C ASP A 186 -27.30 -32.17 21.61
N ARG A 187 -27.49 -31.04 20.92
CA ARG A 187 -26.50 -30.49 19.98
C ARG A 187 -25.23 -30.07 20.70
N LEU A 188 -25.36 -29.41 21.85
CA LEU A 188 -24.24 -29.03 22.70
C LEU A 188 -23.45 -30.25 23.16
N ALA A 189 -24.12 -31.35 23.54
CA ALA A 189 -23.45 -32.59 23.90
C ALA A 189 -22.66 -33.18 22.73
N ALA A 190 -23.21 -33.16 21.51
CA ALA A 190 -22.53 -33.63 20.31
C ALA A 190 -21.30 -32.77 19.94
N VAL A 191 -21.43 -31.44 20.01
CA VAL A 191 -20.31 -30.52 19.77
C VAL A 191 -19.23 -30.66 20.85
N ARG A 192 -19.63 -30.82 22.13
CA ARG A 192 -18.69 -31.05 23.23
C ARG A 192 -17.90 -32.34 23.02
N GLU A 193 -18.56 -33.42 22.59
CA GLU A 193 -17.86 -34.68 22.31
C GLU A 193 -16.88 -34.55 21.14
N SER A 194 -17.26 -33.83 20.07
CA SER A 194 -16.35 -33.62 18.92
C SER A 194 -15.17 -32.71 19.24
N LEU A 195 -15.33 -31.78 20.18
CA LEU A 195 -14.28 -30.85 20.63
C LEU A 195 -13.48 -31.35 21.85
N ARG A 196 -13.92 -32.45 22.48
CA ARG A 196 -13.26 -33.08 23.63
C ARG A 196 -11.77 -33.37 23.43
N PRO A 197 -11.28 -33.76 22.23
CA PRO A 197 -9.84 -33.95 22.01
C PRO A 197 -8.99 -32.71 22.28
N TYR A 198 -9.55 -31.50 22.16
CA TYR A 198 -8.83 -30.24 22.35
C TYR A 198 -9.12 -29.58 23.71
N PHE A 199 -10.37 -29.62 24.14
CA PHE A 199 -10.83 -28.95 25.35
C PHE A 199 -10.74 -29.84 26.59
N ALA A 200 -10.66 -31.17 26.45
CA ALA A 200 -10.81 -32.10 27.56
C ALA A 200 -12.06 -31.76 28.41
N ASP A 201 -11.86 -31.39 29.68
CA ASP A 201 -12.93 -30.97 30.60
C ASP A 201 -13.11 -29.45 30.70
N ASP A 202 -12.25 -28.66 30.03
CA ASP A 202 -12.28 -27.20 30.08
C ASP A 202 -13.59 -26.62 29.49
N PRO A 203 -13.97 -25.38 29.89
CA PRO A 203 -15.11 -24.69 29.29
C PRO A 203 -14.94 -24.51 27.78
N MET A 204 -15.84 -25.10 27.00
CA MET A 204 -15.81 -25.05 25.54
C MET A 204 -16.19 -23.65 25.01
N LEU A 205 -15.35 -23.12 24.11
CA LEU A 205 -15.69 -21.95 23.31
C LEU A 205 -16.59 -22.34 22.14
N ALA A 206 -17.88 -21.99 22.23
CA ALA A 206 -18.83 -22.06 21.13
C ALA A 206 -18.96 -20.68 20.46
N MET A 207 -18.40 -20.52 19.27
CA MET A 207 -18.55 -19.33 18.43
C MET A 207 -19.87 -19.45 17.67
N HIS A 208 -20.88 -18.68 18.06
CA HIS A 208 -22.22 -18.72 17.50
C HIS A 208 -22.37 -17.66 16.41
N GLY A 209 -21.91 -18.02 15.22
CA GLY A 209 -21.86 -17.14 14.06
C GLY A 209 -20.92 -17.70 13.01
N THR A 210 -21.06 -17.26 11.78
CA THR A 210 -20.15 -17.52 10.65
C THR A 210 -20.25 -16.33 9.69
N ASP A 211 -19.70 -16.45 8.49
CA ASP A 211 -19.76 -15.46 7.40
C ASP A 211 -21.16 -14.85 7.26
N HIS A 212 -21.23 -13.54 7.40
CA HIS A 212 -22.42 -12.69 7.24
C HIS A 212 -23.67 -13.19 8.00
N THR A 213 -23.47 -13.86 9.14
CA THR A 213 -24.58 -14.36 9.97
C THR A 213 -25.33 -13.21 10.64
N GLU A 214 -26.65 -13.27 10.58
CA GLU A 214 -27.54 -12.31 11.25
C GLU A 214 -27.63 -12.59 12.76
N PRO A 215 -27.71 -11.55 13.61
CA PRO A 215 -27.95 -11.74 15.04
C PRO A 215 -29.34 -12.35 15.26
N LEU A 216 -29.40 -13.38 16.11
CA LEU A 216 -30.64 -14.11 16.42
C LEU A 216 -31.42 -13.37 17.52
N PRO A 217 -32.63 -12.84 17.26
CA PRO A 217 -33.39 -12.06 18.25
C PRO A 217 -33.66 -12.80 19.56
N GLU A 218 -34.04 -14.07 19.48
CA GLU A 218 -34.45 -14.89 20.62
C GLU A 218 -33.26 -15.61 21.30
N LEU A 219 -32.02 -15.25 20.99
CA LEU A 219 -30.82 -15.97 21.45
C LEU A 219 -30.77 -16.15 22.97
N ALA A 220 -31.00 -15.08 23.74
CA ALA A 220 -30.94 -15.12 25.20
C ALA A 220 -32.06 -15.99 25.80
N GLU A 221 -33.27 -15.88 25.24
CA GLU A 221 -34.43 -16.67 25.64
C GLU A 221 -34.19 -18.16 25.36
N LEU A 222 -33.78 -18.52 24.14
CA LEU A 222 -33.53 -19.91 23.76
C LEU A 222 -32.42 -20.56 24.60
N VAL A 223 -31.37 -19.80 24.95
CA VAL A 223 -30.31 -20.29 25.83
C VAL A 223 -30.84 -20.54 27.24
N GLU A 224 -31.60 -19.61 27.81
CA GLU A 224 -32.18 -19.74 29.15
C GLU A 224 -33.20 -20.88 29.23
N GLU A 225 -34.15 -20.94 28.29
CA GLU A 225 -35.20 -21.96 28.23
C GLU A 225 -34.65 -23.37 28.04
N SER A 226 -33.48 -23.51 27.39
CA SER A 226 -32.86 -24.82 27.18
C SER A 226 -32.46 -25.52 28.47
N GLY A 227 -32.26 -24.76 29.56
CA GLY A 227 -31.68 -25.26 30.81
C GLY A 227 -30.25 -25.81 30.67
N ALA A 228 -29.61 -25.61 29.52
CA ALA A 228 -28.25 -26.07 29.27
C ALA A 228 -27.24 -25.19 30.02
N ALA A 229 -26.10 -25.76 30.39
CA ALA A 229 -25.01 -25.03 31.04
C ALA A 229 -24.24 -24.16 30.03
N VAL A 230 -24.91 -23.13 29.51
CA VAL A 230 -24.39 -22.19 28.50
C VAL A 230 -24.43 -20.78 29.07
N VAL A 231 -23.29 -20.08 28.96
CA VAL A 231 -23.18 -18.65 29.29
C VAL A 231 -23.01 -17.87 28.00
N LEU A 232 -23.86 -16.87 27.77
CA LEU A 232 -23.64 -15.87 26.72
C LEU A 232 -22.54 -14.91 27.17
N SER A 233 -21.54 -14.71 26.32
CA SER A 233 -20.33 -13.96 26.65
C SER A 233 -19.85 -13.16 25.46
N THR A 234 -18.99 -12.17 25.70
CA THR A 234 -18.09 -11.65 24.68
C THR A 234 -16.83 -12.53 24.60
N LEU A 235 -16.10 -12.44 23.50
CA LEU A 235 -14.82 -13.14 23.36
C LEU A 235 -13.78 -12.76 24.45
N PRO A 236 -13.51 -11.47 24.74
CA PRO A 236 -12.56 -11.10 25.78
C PRO A 236 -12.98 -11.59 27.17
N ASP A 237 -14.27 -11.64 27.48
CA ASP A 237 -14.75 -12.16 28.77
C ASP A 237 -14.54 -13.68 28.89
N TYR A 238 -14.76 -14.43 27.80
CA TYR A 238 -14.45 -15.85 27.76
C TYR A 238 -12.96 -16.11 27.99
N LEU A 239 -12.07 -15.40 27.27
CA LEU A 239 -10.63 -15.63 27.37
C LEU A 239 -10.05 -15.20 28.73
N ARG A 240 -10.64 -14.19 29.38
CA ARG A 240 -10.27 -13.77 30.75
C ARG A 240 -10.62 -14.81 31.80
N THR A 241 -11.69 -15.58 31.59
CA THR A 241 -12.20 -16.58 32.54
C THR A 241 -11.67 -17.99 32.25
N SER A 242 -11.30 -18.27 31.00
CA SER A 242 -10.74 -19.55 30.56
C SER A 242 -9.27 -19.69 30.99
N ASN A 243 -9.06 -20.31 32.16
CA ASN A 243 -7.73 -20.62 32.70
C ASN A 243 -7.30 -22.07 32.40
N GLY A 244 -7.36 -22.50 31.13
CA GLY A 244 -6.82 -23.80 30.72
C GLY A 244 -5.36 -23.99 31.17
N GLU A 245 -5.04 -25.20 31.64
CA GLU A 245 -3.80 -25.77 32.23
C GLU A 245 -2.59 -24.87 32.62
N ALA A 246 -1.95 -25.25 33.72
CA ALA A 246 -0.71 -24.65 34.26
C ALA A 246 0.53 -24.84 33.37
N GLN A 247 0.47 -25.67 32.31
CA GLN A 247 1.53 -25.86 31.31
C GLN A 247 0.92 -25.98 29.91
N ARG A 248 1.11 -24.96 29.08
CA ARG A 248 0.64 -24.92 27.69
C ARG A 248 1.75 -25.39 26.74
N PRO A 249 1.43 -26.12 25.65
CA PRO A 249 2.43 -26.39 24.63
C PRO A 249 2.91 -25.07 24.01
N VAL A 250 4.19 -24.98 23.69
CA VAL A 250 4.79 -23.79 23.09
C VAL A 250 4.95 -24.02 21.59
N TRP A 251 4.42 -23.13 20.77
CA TRP A 251 4.70 -23.08 19.33
C TRP A 251 5.57 -21.86 19.02
N ARG A 252 6.70 -22.09 18.32
CA ARG A 252 7.65 -21.03 17.94
C ARG A 252 7.58 -20.79 16.44
N GLY A 253 7.41 -19.52 16.04
CA GLY A 253 7.43 -19.11 14.63
C GLY A 253 6.05 -19.06 13.99
N GLU A 254 6.00 -19.27 12.67
CA GLU A 254 4.79 -19.06 11.87
C GLU A 254 3.71 -20.12 12.14
N LEU A 255 2.45 -19.72 11.99
CA LEU A 255 1.30 -20.63 11.94
C LEU A 255 0.89 -20.80 10.48
N ARG A 256 1.49 -21.78 9.78
CA ARG A 256 1.25 -22.04 8.34
C ARG A 256 0.97 -23.52 8.04
N SER A 257 0.56 -24.29 9.03
CA SER A 257 0.27 -25.71 8.84
C SER A 257 -1.12 -25.94 8.23
N GLY A 258 -1.16 -26.67 7.11
CA GLY A 258 -2.41 -27.18 6.52
C GLY A 258 -2.98 -28.42 7.20
N ALA A 259 -2.48 -28.80 8.39
CA ALA A 259 -2.86 -30.04 9.05
C ALA A 259 -4.33 -30.10 9.49
N ARG A 260 -4.96 -28.93 9.73
CA ARG A 260 -6.30 -28.83 10.34
C ARG A 260 -7.29 -28.00 9.55
N ALA A 261 -6.79 -27.08 8.73
CA ALA A 261 -7.58 -26.24 7.85
C ALA A 261 -6.79 -25.99 6.56
N ASN A 262 -7.49 -25.77 5.45
CA ASN A 262 -6.82 -25.38 4.21
C ASN A 262 -6.21 -23.97 4.38
N MET A 263 -4.95 -23.80 4.01
CA MET A 263 -4.24 -22.52 4.10
C MET A 263 -4.47 -21.62 2.90
N LEU A 264 -5.17 -22.10 1.87
CA LEU A 264 -5.49 -21.33 0.66
C LEU A 264 -4.25 -20.73 -0.03
N MET A 265 -3.10 -21.40 0.04
CA MET A 265 -1.78 -20.91 -0.39
C MET A 265 -1.71 -20.39 -1.83
N GLY A 266 -2.65 -20.80 -2.69
CA GLY A 266 -2.78 -20.31 -4.06
C GLY A 266 -3.18 -18.83 -4.17
N THR A 267 -3.69 -18.20 -3.12
CA THR A 267 -4.02 -16.76 -3.10
C THR A 267 -2.81 -15.86 -3.31
N ILE A 268 -1.59 -16.36 -3.05
CA ILE A 268 -0.34 -15.62 -3.26
C ILE A 268 -0.13 -15.28 -4.74
N SER A 269 -0.54 -16.15 -5.66
CA SER A 269 -0.40 -15.95 -7.11
C SER A 269 -1.69 -15.51 -7.82
N ALA A 270 -2.84 -15.58 -7.14
CA ALA A 270 -4.10 -15.07 -7.67
C ALA A 270 -4.03 -13.54 -7.86
N ARG A 271 -4.37 -13.05 -9.06
CA ARG A 271 -4.41 -11.60 -9.37
C ARG A 271 -3.13 -10.88 -8.93
N ILE A 272 -2.00 -11.28 -9.51
CA ILE A 272 -0.67 -10.71 -9.20
C ILE A 272 -0.61 -9.19 -9.41
N ASP A 273 -1.48 -8.65 -10.27
CA ASP A 273 -1.69 -7.23 -10.49
C ASP A 273 -2.10 -6.50 -9.20
N LEU A 274 -2.94 -7.11 -8.35
CA LEU A 274 -3.33 -6.55 -7.05
C LEU A 274 -2.14 -6.47 -6.10
N LYS A 275 -1.34 -7.55 -6.00
CA LYS A 275 -0.14 -7.59 -5.15
C LYS A 275 0.89 -6.57 -5.61
N ALA A 276 1.09 -6.46 -6.92
CA ALA A 276 2.00 -5.48 -7.50
C ALA A 276 1.53 -4.03 -7.22
N ALA A 277 0.22 -3.76 -7.32
CA ALA A 277 -0.35 -2.45 -7.01
C ALA A 277 -0.22 -2.11 -5.52
N MET A 278 -0.56 -3.05 -4.63
CA MET A 278 -0.40 -2.88 -3.19
C MET A 278 1.06 -2.60 -2.82
N ALA A 279 2.00 -3.40 -3.34
CA ALA A 279 3.42 -3.23 -3.07
C ALA A 279 3.97 -1.88 -3.56
N ARG A 280 3.43 -1.31 -4.65
CA ARG A 280 3.77 0.05 -5.09
C ARG A 280 3.22 1.10 -4.14
N ALA A 281 1.96 1.00 -3.76
CA ALA A 281 1.31 1.93 -2.82
C ALA A 281 2.02 1.93 -1.45
N GLU A 282 2.20 0.76 -0.83
CA GLU A 282 2.91 0.62 0.45
C GLU A 282 4.34 1.16 0.37
N ARG A 283 5.08 0.84 -0.69
CA ARG A 283 6.45 1.35 -0.88
C ARG A 283 6.45 2.86 -1.04
N MET A 284 5.51 3.42 -1.81
CA MET A 284 5.41 4.86 -2.01
C MET A 284 5.18 5.58 -0.68
N LEU A 285 4.30 5.06 0.18
CA LEU A 285 4.07 5.66 1.50
C LEU A 285 5.27 5.50 2.43
N THR A 286 5.74 4.26 2.62
CA THR A 286 6.72 3.90 3.65
C THR A 286 8.17 4.23 3.31
N ARG A 287 8.52 4.32 2.01
CA ARG A 287 9.90 4.56 1.55
C ARG A 287 10.10 5.93 0.92
N TYR A 288 9.03 6.60 0.49
CA TYR A 288 9.12 7.91 -0.16
C TYR A 288 8.34 8.97 0.59
N ALA A 289 7.01 8.91 0.61
CA ALA A 289 6.16 9.98 1.11
C ALA A 289 6.48 10.33 2.58
N GLU A 290 6.36 9.38 3.51
CA GLU A 290 6.56 9.66 4.93
C GLU A 290 8.01 10.04 5.25
N PRO A 291 9.06 9.29 4.81
CA PRO A 291 10.44 9.68 5.14
C PRO A 291 10.85 11.03 4.54
N LEU A 292 10.45 11.32 3.29
CA LEU A 292 10.81 12.58 2.65
C LEU A 292 10.05 13.75 3.25
N GLN A 293 8.77 13.57 3.59
CA GLN A 293 8.00 14.61 4.29
C GLN A 293 8.54 14.85 5.70
N ALA A 294 8.93 13.81 6.42
CA ALA A 294 9.52 13.97 7.76
C ALA A 294 10.87 14.71 7.75
N LEU A 295 11.68 14.52 6.70
CA LEU A 295 13.03 15.10 6.61
C LEU A 295 13.07 16.45 5.88
N TYR A 296 12.25 16.61 4.84
CA TYR A 296 12.35 17.69 3.86
C TYR A 296 11.02 18.39 3.57
N GLY A 297 9.91 17.86 4.09
CA GLY A 297 8.60 18.48 3.96
C GLY A 297 8.54 19.84 4.66
N SER A 298 7.74 20.75 4.11
CA SER A 298 7.49 22.06 4.71
C SER A 298 6.57 21.97 5.93
N ALA A 299 5.61 21.04 5.89
CA ALA A 299 4.67 20.72 6.95
C ALA A 299 4.27 19.24 6.85
N TRP A 300 3.97 18.61 7.99
CA TRP A 300 3.52 17.21 8.00
C TRP A 300 2.11 17.07 7.39
N PRO A 301 1.93 16.29 6.30
CA PRO A 301 0.68 16.24 5.54
C PRO A 301 -0.30 15.21 6.12
N ASP A 302 -0.66 15.37 7.39
CA ASP A 302 -1.41 14.42 8.20
C ASP A 302 -2.67 13.86 7.49
N ARG A 303 -3.55 14.74 7.00
CA ARG A 303 -4.81 14.35 6.37
C ARG A 303 -4.64 13.57 5.08
N LEU A 304 -3.64 13.90 4.28
CA LEU A 304 -3.37 13.20 3.02
C LEU A 304 -2.81 11.80 3.30
N LEU A 305 -1.93 11.69 4.29
CA LEU A 305 -1.41 10.40 4.75
C LEU A 305 -2.51 9.53 5.36
N ASP A 306 -3.42 10.08 6.17
CA ASP A 306 -4.58 9.33 6.69
C ASP A 306 -5.45 8.77 5.56
N ILE A 307 -5.73 9.58 4.52
CA ILE A 307 -6.50 9.12 3.35
C ILE A 307 -5.75 7.98 2.64
N ALA A 308 -4.46 8.15 2.36
CA ALA A 308 -3.68 7.15 1.64
C ALA A 308 -3.56 5.83 2.43
N TRP A 309 -3.27 5.91 3.73
CA TRP A 309 -3.21 4.72 4.59
C TRP A 309 -4.56 4.06 4.77
N ARG A 310 -5.65 4.83 4.87
CA ARG A 310 -7.01 4.27 4.88
C ARG A 310 -7.25 3.40 3.65
N ARG A 311 -6.85 3.85 2.46
CA ARG A 311 -6.99 3.07 1.21
C ARG A 311 -6.17 1.79 1.22
N VAL A 312 -4.92 1.84 1.69
CA VAL A 312 -4.07 0.65 1.86
C VAL A 312 -4.71 -0.33 2.84
N LEU A 313 -5.18 0.16 4.00
CA LEU A 313 -5.81 -0.68 5.00
C LEU A 313 -7.11 -1.30 4.47
N GLU A 314 -8.01 -0.54 3.87
CA GLU A 314 -9.24 -1.06 3.26
C GLU A 314 -8.97 -2.16 2.21
N ASN A 315 -7.83 -2.10 1.52
CA ASN A 315 -7.39 -3.12 0.56
C ASN A 315 -6.69 -4.31 1.20
N SER A 316 -6.23 -4.19 2.45
CA SER A 316 -5.50 -5.24 3.15
C SER A 316 -6.40 -6.40 3.60
N ALA A 317 -7.73 -6.19 3.65
CA ALA A 317 -8.71 -7.23 3.92
C ALA A 317 -8.36 -8.51 3.16
N HIS A 318 -8.40 -9.64 3.85
CA HIS A 318 -7.88 -10.89 3.31
C HIS A 318 -8.53 -11.24 1.97
N ASP A 319 -9.85 -11.15 1.83
CA ASP A 319 -10.55 -11.41 0.55
C ASP A 319 -10.27 -10.39 -0.56
N SER A 320 -9.87 -9.17 -0.20
CA SER A 320 -9.48 -8.10 -1.12
C SER A 320 -8.08 -8.37 -1.69
N ILE A 321 -7.06 -8.42 -0.83
CA ILE A 321 -5.66 -8.54 -1.27
C ILE A 321 -5.35 -9.95 -1.79
N CYS A 322 -6.00 -10.99 -1.27
CA CYS A 322 -5.85 -12.35 -1.79
C CYS A 322 -6.36 -12.50 -3.22
N GLY A 323 -7.19 -11.58 -3.72
CA GLY A 323 -7.73 -11.65 -5.07
C GLY A 323 -8.65 -12.86 -5.27
N CYS A 324 -9.32 -13.30 -4.20
CA CYS A 324 -10.31 -14.39 -4.18
C CYS A 324 -11.76 -13.87 -4.20
N SER A 325 -11.95 -12.65 -4.68
CA SER A 325 -13.23 -11.95 -4.80
C SER A 325 -13.68 -11.81 -6.25
N THR A 326 -14.86 -11.23 -6.46
CA THR A 326 -15.36 -10.90 -7.81
C THR A 326 -14.49 -9.87 -8.55
N ASP A 327 -14.66 -9.77 -9.86
CA ASP A 327 -13.95 -8.80 -10.69
C ASP A 327 -14.25 -7.34 -10.30
N ASP A 328 -15.49 -7.05 -9.91
CA ASP A 328 -15.91 -5.72 -9.44
C ASP A 328 -15.14 -5.32 -8.18
N VAL A 329 -14.96 -6.25 -7.23
CA VAL A 329 -14.14 -6.03 -6.04
C VAL A 329 -12.70 -5.77 -6.42
N SER A 330 -12.12 -6.60 -7.29
CA SER A 330 -10.74 -6.46 -7.74
C SER A 330 -10.49 -5.10 -8.43
N ALA A 331 -11.44 -4.62 -9.23
CA ALA A 331 -11.36 -3.31 -9.86
C ALA A 331 -11.35 -2.17 -8.82
N GLN A 332 -12.17 -2.27 -7.76
CA GLN A 332 -12.22 -1.31 -6.67
C GLN A 332 -10.93 -1.31 -5.82
N VAL A 333 -10.32 -2.48 -5.63
CA VAL A 333 -9.01 -2.61 -4.96
C VAL A 333 -7.93 -1.87 -5.75
N LEU A 334 -7.87 -2.06 -7.08
CA LEU A 334 -6.90 -1.36 -7.94
C LEU A 334 -7.05 0.17 -7.88
N VAL A 335 -8.28 0.68 -7.85
CA VAL A 335 -8.55 2.12 -7.71
C VAL A 335 -8.01 2.65 -6.38
N ARG A 336 -8.33 1.98 -5.27
CA ARG A 336 -7.84 2.40 -3.93
C ARG A 336 -6.30 2.35 -3.84
N CYS A 337 -5.65 1.35 -4.44
CA CYS A 337 -4.18 1.31 -4.55
C CYS A 337 -3.64 2.50 -5.35
N ALA A 338 -4.26 2.82 -6.48
CA ALA A 338 -3.84 3.95 -7.32
C ALA A 338 -4.00 5.29 -6.59
N GLU A 339 -5.10 5.50 -5.86
CA GLU A 339 -5.30 6.70 -5.03
C GLU A 339 -4.19 6.86 -3.98
N ALA A 340 -3.87 5.79 -3.24
CA ALA A 340 -2.79 5.81 -2.25
C ALA A 340 -1.42 6.09 -2.88
N GLU A 341 -1.11 5.44 -4.02
CA GLU A 341 0.13 5.65 -4.76
C GLU A 341 0.24 7.10 -5.28
N GLN A 342 -0.84 7.67 -5.82
CA GLN A 342 -0.88 9.05 -6.31
C GLN A 342 -0.66 10.07 -5.20
N ILE A 343 -1.34 9.90 -4.05
CA ILE A 343 -1.13 10.77 -2.88
C ILE A 343 0.32 10.69 -2.42
N GLY A 344 0.84 9.48 -2.23
CA GLY A 344 2.22 9.28 -1.79
C GLY A 344 3.25 9.87 -2.76
N ALA A 345 3.04 9.71 -4.07
CA ALA A 345 3.91 10.28 -5.10
C ALA A 345 3.84 11.81 -5.14
N GLY A 346 2.65 12.38 -4.96
CA GLY A 346 2.46 13.83 -4.84
C GLY A 346 3.22 14.41 -3.64
N LEU A 347 3.06 13.79 -2.47
CA LEU A 347 3.76 14.19 -1.25
C LEU A 347 5.28 14.03 -1.37
N ALA A 348 5.76 12.93 -1.96
CA ALA A 348 7.18 12.76 -2.21
C ALA A 348 7.73 13.86 -3.14
N ARG A 349 7.00 14.18 -4.23
CA ARG A 349 7.40 15.23 -5.18
C ARG A 349 7.46 16.60 -4.52
N GLU A 350 6.50 16.94 -3.66
CA GLU A 350 6.48 18.21 -2.92
C GLU A 350 7.72 18.36 -2.01
N ALA A 351 8.07 17.31 -1.27
CA ALA A 351 9.27 17.30 -0.43
C ALA A 351 10.56 17.43 -1.25
N VAL A 352 10.63 16.77 -2.41
CA VAL A 352 11.77 16.90 -3.34
C VAL A 352 11.83 18.29 -3.96
N GLY A 353 10.69 18.88 -4.33
CA GLY A 353 10.60 20.25 -4.86
C GLY A 353 11.14 21.27 -3.86
N SER A 354 10.81 21.10 -2.58
CA SER A 354 11.33 21.95 -1.48
C SER A 354 12.87 21.89 -1.35
N ILE A 355 13.50 20.77 -1.74
CA ILE A 355 14.96 20.68 -1.84
C ILE A 355 15.45 21.42 -3.09
N ALA A 356 14.80 21.20 -4.23
CA ALA A 356 15.19 21.79 -5.51
C ALA A 356 15.18 23.33 -5.50
N GLU A 357 14.24 23.95 -4.78
CA GLU A 357 14.21 25.42 -4.60
C GLU A 357 15.45 26.00 -3.91
N ARG A 358 16.25 25.17 -3.23
CA ARG A 358 17.42 25.59 -2.43
C ARG A 358 18.75 25.33 -3.12
N VAL A 359 18.75 24.69 -4.28
CA VAL A 359 19.98 24.35 -5.00
C VAL A 359 20.32 25.38 -6.07
N GLU A 360 21.58 25.38 -6.51
CA GLU A 360 22.02 26.28 -7.58
C GLU A 360 21.24 26.04 -8.87
N ARG A 361 20.97 27.13 -9.60
CA ARG A 361 20.33 27.07 -10.91
C ARG A 361 21.13 26.15 -11.85
N ASP A 362 20.43 25.49 -12.77
CA ASP A 362 20.99 24.52 -13.73
C ASP A 362 21.58 23.25 -13.08
N SER A 363 21.32 23.02 -11.79
CA SER A 363 21.63 21.76 -11.10
C SER A 363 20.38 20.89 -10.96
N THR A 364 20.56 19.57 -10.95
CA THR A 364 19.51 18.59 -10.67
C THR A 364 19.72 17.97 -9.30
N VAL A 365 18.64 17.87 -8.52
CA VAL A 365 18.64 17.17 -7.23
C VAL A 365 18.50 15.68 -7.45
N VAL A 366 19.39 14.90 -6.84
CA VAL A 366 19.30 13.44 -6.78
C VAL A 366 19.09 13.03 -5.33
N VAL A 367 17.92 12.45 -5.03
CA VAL A 367 17.54 12.03 -3.69
C VAL A 367 17.70 10.51 -3.54
N ASN A 368 18.30 10.09 -2.43
CA ASN A 368 18.37 8.70 -2.02
C ASN A 368 17.31 8.41 -0.94
N PRO A 369 16.20 7.72 -1.29
CA PRO A 369 15.14 7.38 -0.35
C PRO A 369 15.52 6.21 0.58
N SER A 370 16.72 5.63 0.46
CA SER A 370 17.13 4.47 1.25
C SER A 370 17.90 4.86 2.52
N PRO A 371 17.77 4.13 3.65
CA PRO A 371 18.50 4.36 4.90
C PRO A 371 19.98 3.95 4.86
N ARG A 372 20.55 3.82 3.66
CA ARG A 372 21.96 3.48 3.44
C ARG A 372 22.52 4.38 2.34
N ARG A 373 23.79 4.75 2.45
CA ARG A 373 24.51 5.45 1.37
C ARG A 373 24.45 4.60 0.12
N ARG A 374 24.17 5.22 -1.03
CA ARG A 374 24.10 4.54 -2.32
C ARG A 374 24.87 5.34 -3.37
N SER A 375 25.40 4.62 -4.35
CA SER A 375 25.94 5.20 -5.57
C SER A 375 25.36 4.41 -6.72
N ASP A 376 24.40 5.02 -7.41
CA ASP A 376 23.54 4.32 -8.37
C ASP A 376 23.54 5.01 -9.72
N LEU A 377 23.11 4.30 -10.75
CA LEU A 377 22.92 4.89 -12.06
C LEU A 377 21.61 5.67 -12.07
N VAL A 378 21.71 6.94 -12.41
CA VAL A 378 20.57 7.83 -12.62
C VAL A 378 20.50 8.20 -14.08
N GLU A 379 19.30 8.17 -14.63
CA GLU A 379 18.98 8.70 -15.96
C GLU A 379 18.43 10.11 -15.77
N LEU A 380 19.03 11.08 -16.44
CA LEU A 380 18.74 12.50 -16.29
C LEU A 380 18.51 13.12 -17.66
N ASP A 381 17.36 13.75 -17.84
CA ASP A 381 17.09 14.57 -19.02
C ASP A 381 17.42 16.02 -18.71
N LEU A 382 18.48 16.55 -19.32
CA LEU A 382 19.09 17.83 -18.96
C LEU A 382 19.14 18.76 -20.17
N SER A 383 18.80 20.04 -19.95
CA SER A 383 19.04 21.11 -20.93
C SER A 383 20.55 21.36 -21.03
N ILE A 384 21.12 21.06 -22.20
CA ILE A 384 22.57 21.11 -22.45
C ILE A 384 22.81 21.82 -23.78
N PRO A 385 23.71 22.82 -23.85
CA PRO A 385 24.04 23.51 -25.10
C PRO A 385 24.36 22.56 -26.25
N ALA A 386 23.87 22.88 -27.44
CA ALA A 386 24.00 22.01 -28.62
C ALA A 386 25.45 21.86 -29.10
N ASP A 387 26.29 22.84 -28.81
CA ASP A 387 27.71 22.91 -29.18
C ASP A 387 28.65 22.12 -28.25
N TRP A 388 28.17 21.70 -27.07
CA TRP A 388 28.97 20.87 -26.16
C TRP A 388 29.25 19.50 -26.78
N ASN A 389 30.52 19.16 -26.99
CA ASN A 389 30.85 17.86 -27.58
C ASN A 389 30.73 16.73 -26.56
N ASP A 390 31.38 16.91 -25.40
CA ASP A 390 31.43 15.95 -24.31
C ASP A 390 30.85 16.56 -23.03
N VAL A 391 30.03 15.78 -22.33
CA VAL A 391 29.34 16.23 -21.11
C VAL A 391 29.73 15.35 -19.93
N ALA A 392 30.14 15.98 -18.83
CA ALA A 392 30.27 15.33 -17.54
C ALA A 392 29.19 15.87 -16.59
N LEU A 393 28.95 15.17 -15.48
CA LEU A 393 28.22 15.77 -14.36
C LEU A 393 29.20 16.14 -13.25
N GLU A 394 29.15 17.39 -12.82
CA GLU A 394 29.86 17.89 -11.66
C GLU A 394 29.04 17.63 -10.39
N LEU A 395 29.67 17.01 -9.40
CA LEU A 395 29.17 16.78 -8.05
C LEU A 395 29.54 17.95 -7.11
N PRO A 396 28.90 18.07 -5.93
CA PRO A 396 29.34 19.01 -4.92
C PRO A 396 30.84 18.85 -4.61
N GLY A 397 31.58 19.97 -4.63
CA GLY A 397 33.03 19.98 -4.45
C GLY A 397 33.85 19.84 -5.74
N GLY A 398 33.21 19.85 -6.92
CA GLY A 398 33.88 19.93 -8.22
C GLY A 398 34.35 18.59 -8.81
N ALA A 399 34.02 17.47 -8.16
CA ALA A 399 34.35 16.16 -8.69
C ALA A 399 33.46 15.84 -9.91
N LEU A 400 34.07 15.33 -10.99
CA LEU A 400 33.34 14.96 -12.20
C LEU A 400 32.97 13.47 -12.16
N THR A 401 31.73 13.15 -12.49
CA THR A 401 31.33 11.79 -12.88
C THR A 401 31.15 11.72 -14.39
N ALA A 402 31.63 10.60 -14.94
CA ALA A 402 31.50 10.35 -16.35
C ALA A 402 30.05 10.04 -16.72
N THR A 403 29.66 10.41 -17.95
CA THR A 403 28.30 10.21 -18.45
C THR A 403 28.29 9.31 -19.68
N GLN A 404 27.18 8.61 -19.87
CA GLN A 404 26.81 7.99 -21.12
C GLN A 404 25.59 8.73 -21.66
N GLU A 405 25.71 9.31 -22.86
CA GLU A 405 24.56 9.90 -23.54
C GLU A 405 23.67 8.77 -24.09
N LEU A 406 22.36 8.83 -23.88
CA LEU A 406 21.41 7.85 -24.45
C LEU A 406 20.65 8.44 -25.64
N LYS A 407 20.32 9.73 -25.56
CA LYS A 407 19.43 10.40 -26.51
C LYS A 407 19.68 11.91 -26.53
N ARG A 408 19.51 12.51 -27.70
CA ARG A 408 19.31 13.96 -27.89
C ARG A 408 17.88 14.21 -28.34
N ASN A 409 17.24 15.27 -27.85
CA ASN A 409 15.98 15.69 -28.44
C ASN A 409 16.22 16.32 -29.82
N GLU A 410 15.20 16.28 -30.67
CA GLU A 410 15.14 17.14 -31.84
C GLU A 410 14.58 18.50 -31.37
N PRO A 411 15.35 19.59 -31.47
CA PRO A 411 14.90 20.88 -30.96
C PRO A 411 13.65 21.41 -31.70
N LEU A 412 13.49 21.10 -32.98
CA LEU A 412 12.35 21.57 -33.76
C LEU A 412 11.07 20.82 -33.36
N VAL A 413 10.16 21.52 -32.69
CA VAL A 413 8.86 20.98 -32.26
C VAL A 413 7.83 21.10 -33.38
N HIS A 414 7.82 22.24 -34.08
CA HIS A 414 6.86 22.53 -35.15
C HIS A 414 7.45 23.54 -36.13
N ARG A 415 7.09 23.40 -37.41
CA ARG A 415 7.42 24.35 -38.48
C ARG A 415 6.22 24.52 -39.40
N GLU A 416 5.85 25.76 -39.68
CA GLU A 416 4.73 26.08 -40.56
C GLU A 416 4.98 27.39 -41.29
N GLU A 417 4.48 27.50 -42.52
CA GLU A 417 4.45 28.76 -43.28
C GLU A 417 3.09 29.42 -43.04
N VAL A 418 3.10 30.69 -42.62
CA VAL A 418 1.89 31.45 -42.28
C VAL A 418 2.01 32.84 -42.93
N LEU A 419 0.93 33.39 -43.49
CA LEU A 419 0.97 34.75 -44.02
C LEU A 419 1.18 35.76 -42.88
N GLY A 420 1.93 36.84 -43.12
CA GLY A 420 2.25 37.83 -42.09
C GLY A 420 1.01 38.41 -41.37
N ALA A 421 -0.08 38.60 -42.12
CA ALA A 421 -1.37 39.04 -41.57
C ALA A 421 -2.04 38.01 -40.64
N GLU A 422 -1.74 36.73 -40.81
CA GLU A 422 -2.37 35.62 -40.10
C GLU A 422 -1.58 35.15 -38.86
N VAL A 423 -0.29 35.49 -38.73
CA VAL A 423 0.57 35.05 -37.60
C VAL A 423 -0.04 35.40 -36.24
N GLY A 424 -0.60 36.60 -36.10
CA GLY A 424 -1.23 37.02 -34.84
C GLY A 424 -2.49 36.23 -34.48
N GLU A 425 -3.25 35.76 -35.47
CA GLU A 425 -4.38 34.84 -35.24
C GLU A 425 -3.89 33.40 -34.99
N TRP A 426 -2.86 32.97 -35.73
CA TRP A 426 -2.22 31.67 -35.57
C TRP A 426 -1.76 31.44 -34.13
N LEU A 427 -1.07 32.43 -33.53
CA LEU A 427 -0.65 32.40 -32.13
C LEU A 427 -1.84 32.32 -31.18
N ARG A 428 -2.86 33.14 -31.42
CA ARG A 428 -4.04 33.24 -30.56
C ARG A 428 -4.86 31.94 -30.48
N ARG A 429 -4.87 31.16 -31.56
CA ARG A 429 -5.59 29.87 -31.63
C ARG A 429 -4.84 28.73 -30.95
N ARG A 430 -3.51 28.83 -30.79
CA ARG A 430 -2.64 27.74 -30.32
C ARG A 430 -2.01 27.99 -28.95
N MET A 431 -2.01 29.24 -28.50
CA MET A 431 -1.40 29.65 -27.25
C MET A 431 -2.46 29.91 -26.17
N HIS A 432 -2.29 29.29 -25.00
CA HIS A 432 -3.15 29.45 -23.83
C HIS A 432 -2.33 30.01 -22.66
N GLY A 433 -2.36 31.34 -22.49
CA GLY A 433 -1.43 32.02 -21.58
C GLY A 433 0.00 31.88 -22.11
N ARG A 434 0.89 31.24 -21.33
CA ARG A 434 2.25 30.88 -21.77
C ARG A 434 2.34 29.52 -22.44
N GLU A 435 1.29 28.72 -22.41
CA GLU A 435 1.35 27.37 -22.95
C GLU A 435 1.24 27.40 -24.48
N LEU A 436 2.19 26.75 -25.16
CA LEU A 436 2.24 26.57 -26.60
C LEU A 436 2.77 25.15 -26.89
N PHE A 437 1.95 24.30 -27.52
CA PHE A 437 2.27 22.89 -27.80
C PHE A 437 2.72 22.10 -26.55
N THR A 438 1.90 22.13 -25.50
CA THR A 438 2.14 21.46 -24.20
C THR A 438 3.45 21.85 -23.50
N ARG A 439 4.05 22.97 -23.91
CA ARG A 439 5.29 23.56 -23.35
C ARG A 439 5.08 25.03 -23.01
N ARG A 440 6.00 25.61 -22.27
CA ARG A 440 5.99 27.00 -21.80
C ARG A 440 6.81 27.88 -22.75
N LEU A 441 6.20 28.93 -23.28
CA LEU A 441 6.87 29.93 -24.12
C LEU A 441 7.83 30.75 -23.26
N ASN A 442 9.10 30.75 -23.68
CA ASN A 442 10.23 31.33 -22.94
C ASN A 442 10.92 32.48 -23.69
N GLY A 443 10.65 32.64 -24.98
CA GLY A 443 11.18 33.74 -25.76
C GLY A 443 10.83 33.63 -27.23
N PHE A 444 11.34 34.57 -28.00
CA PHE A 444 11.20 34.57 -29.45
C PHE A 444 12.37 35.29 -30.13
N GLU A 445 12.62 34.93 -31.38
CA GLU A 445 13.54 35.61 -32.28
C GLU A 445 12.82 35.97 -33.58
N LEU A 446 12.93 37.22 -34.01
CA LEU A 446 12.44 37.69 -35.31
C LEU A 446 13.59 37.78 -36.31
N GLY A 447 13.42 37.17 -37.47
CA GLY A 447 14.24 37.40 -38.65
C GLY A 447 13.47 38.18 -39.72
N GLU A 448 14.03 38.28 -40.93
CA GLU A 448 13.44 39.07 -42.02
C GLU A 448 12.05 38.56 -42.45
N ARG A 449 11.84 37.24 -42.46
CA ARG A 449 10.57 36.56 -42.73
C ARG A 449 10.44 35.26 -41.93
N SER A 450 10.98 35.28 -40.70
CA SER A 450 10.99 34.11 -39.82
C SER A 450 10.66 34.52 -38.40
N LEU A 451 9.81 33.73 -37.75
CA LEU A 451 9.50 33.84 -36.33
C LEU A 451 9.91 32.53 -35.66
N ARG A 452 10.86 32.60 -34.74
CA ARG A 452 11.22 31.45 -33.91
C ARG A 452 10.70 31.68 -32.51
N LEU A 453 9.96 30.71 -31.97
CA LEU A 453 9.41 30.73 -30.61
C LEU A 453 10.15 29.68 -29.79
N GLU A 454 10.79 30.11 -28.71
CA GLU A 454 11.49 29.21 -27.80
C GLU A 454 10.52 28.69 -26.73
N VAL A 455 10.48 27.37 -26.56
CA VAL A 455 9.61 26.72 -25.56
C VAL A 455 10.42 25.76 -24.67
N ASP A 456 10.02 25.58 -23.42
CA ASP A 456 10.59 24.56 -22.53
C ASP A 456 9.54 23.99 -21.57
N ASP A 457 9.92 23.07 -20.70
CA ASP A 457 9.01 22.46 -19.72
C ASP A 457 8.67 23.41 -18.56
N GLU A 458 9.52 24.41 -18.30
CA GLU A 458 9.39 25.38 -17.22
C GLU A 458 9.38 26.84 -17.72
N ASP A 459 8.80 27.74 -16.92
CA ASP A 459 8.79 29.18 -17.18
C ASP A 459 10.17 29.80 -16.96
N ASP A 460 10.86 30.20 -18.03
CA ASP A 460 12.19 30.81 -17.96
C ASP A 460 12.44 31.83 -19.10
N PRO A 461 12.42 33.16 -18.83
CA PRO A 461 12.31 33.75 -17.50
C PRO A 461 10.86 33.80 -16.98
N ALA A 462 10.70 33.60 -15.67
CA ALA A 462 9.40 33.67 -15.01
C ALA A 462 8.66 35.02 -15.21
N TRP A 463 9.36 36.10 -15.58
CA TRP A 463 8.84 37.45 -15.79
C TRP A 463 8.53 37.81 -17.26
N LEU A 464 8.65 36.88 -18.22
CA LEU A 464 8.32 37.13 -19.63
C LEU A 464 6.89 37.66 -19.84
N ASP A 465 6.73 38.89 -20.36
CA ASP A 465 5.43 39.43 -20.72
C ASP A 465 4.97 38.88 -22.09
N VAL A 466 4.01 37.96 -22.06
CA VAL A 466 3.49 37.32 -23.28
C VAL A 466 2.69 38.31 -24.13
N ASP A 467 2.01 39.28 -23.53
CA ASP A 467 1.20 40.24 -24.28
C ASP A 467 2.09 41.28 -24.98
N GLU A 468 3.19 41.70 -24.34
CA GLU A 468 4.25 42.50 -24.98
C GLU A 468 4.88 41.74 -26.16
N LEU A 469 5.32 40.50 -25.93
CA LEU A 469 5.87 39.62 -26.97
C LEU A 469 4.92 39.49 -28.17
N ARG A 470 3.64 39.25 -27.92
CA ARG A 470 2.63 39.13 -28.99
C ARG A 470 2.47 40.43 -29.76
N SER A 471 2.55 41.56 -29.07
CA SER A 471 2.45 42.88 -29.69
C SER A 471 3.64 43.15 -30.60
N GLU A 472 4.86 42.81 -30.17
CA GLU A 472 6.07 42.92 -30.98
C GLU A 472 6.02 42.03 -32.22
N ILE A 473 5.66 40.75 -32.06
CA ILE A 473 5.48 39.83 -33.18
C ILE A 473 4.43 40.38 -34.16
N HIS A 474 3.30 40.87 -33.65
CA HIS A 474 2.24 41.41 -34.50
C HIS A 474 2.74 42.60 -35.33
N VAL A 475 3.44 43.55 -34.70
CA VAL A 475 4.01 44.72 -35.40
C VAL A 475 4.98 44.30 -36.50
N ALA A 476 5.82 43.30 -36.24
CA ALA A 476 6.78 42.81 -37.22
C ALA A 476 6.09 42.11 -38.41
N THR A 477 5.08 41.27 -38.16
CA THR A 477 4.47 40.46 -39.22
C THR A 477 3.50 41.24 -40.09
N VAL A 478 2.83 42.27 -39.55
CA VAL A 478 1.96 43.15 -40.35
C VAL A 478 2.70 44.17 -41.22
N ALA A 479 4.02 44.34 -41.01
CA ALA A 479 4.85 45.14 -41.91
C ALA A 479 4.96 44.49 -43.31
N SER A 480 4.77 43.17 -43.38
CA SER A 480 4.79 42.36 -44.62
C SER A 480 3.61 41.37 -44.62
N PRO A 481 2.36 41.87 -44.74
CA PRO A 481 1.16 41.10 -44.43
C PRO A 481 0.86 39.98 -45.43
N ASP A 482 1.22 40.18 -46.71
CA ASP A 482 0.97 39.23 -47.81
C ASP A 482 2.16 38.30 -48.07
N GLU A 483 3.28 38.50 -47.35
CA GLU A 483 4.46 37.65 -47.44
C GLU A 483 4.30 36.42 -46.53
N ALA A 484 4.87 35.30 -46.96
CA ALA A 484 4.93 34.09 -46.16
C ALA A 484 6.03 34.22 -45.08
N TRP A 485 5.66 33.90 -43.84
CA TRP A 485 6.54 33.83 -42.69
C TRP A 485 6.74 32.38 -42.28
N THR A 486 7.99 31.97 -42.11
CA THR A 486 8.30 30.68 -41.48
C THR A 486 8.16 30.83 -39.96
N VAL A 487 7.20 30.14 -39.36
CA VAL A 487 7.04 30.05 -37.91
C VAL A 487 7.63 28.73 -37.41
N GLU A 488 8.64 28.80 -36.56
CA GLU A 488 9.30 27.66 -35.95
C GLU A 488 9.09 27.68 -34.44
N ILE A 489 8.67 26.57 -33.86
CA ILE A 489 8.67 26.36 -32.42
C ILE A 489 9.83 25.45 -32.10
N VAL A 490 10.72 25.92 -31.23
CA VAL A 490 11.96 25.23 -30.92
C VAL A 490 12.07 25.04 -29.41
N ALA A 491 12.23 23.79 -29.00
CA ALA A 491 12.56 23.44 -27.64
C ALA A 491 14.06 23.66 -27.37
N ARG A 492 14.43 23.93 -26.11
CA ARG A 492 15.85 23.93 -25.73
C ARG A 492 16.49 22.57 -26.06
N PRO A 493 17.76 22.54 -26.50
CA PRO A 493 18.48 21.28 -26.69
C PRO A 493 18.59 20.55 -25.35
N ARG A 494 18.19 19.29 -25.35
CA ARG A 494 18.19 18.40 -24.18
C ARG A 494 18.89 17.10 -24.52
N ARG A 495 19.62 16.57 -23.55
CA ARG A 495 20.27 15.26 -23.66
C ARG A 495 19.90 14.41 -22.46
N THR A 496 19.53 13.18 -22.73
CA THR A 496 19.32 12.16 -21.72
C THR A 496 20.65 11.50 -21.43
N LEU A 497 21.18 11.70 -20.22
CA LEU A 497 22.46 11.17 -19.76
C LEU A 497 22.25 10.14 -18.67
N VAL A 498 23.08 9.10 -18.65
CA VAL A 498 23.21 8.19 -17.52
C VAL A 498 24.54 8.42 -16.83
N ALA A 499 24.51 8.53 -15.51
CA ALA A 499 25.72 8.68 -14.70
C ALA A 499 25.58 7.97 -13.36
N ARG A 500 26.72 7.59 -12.77
CA ARG A 500 26.77 7.03 -11.42
C ARG A 500 26.85 8.15 -10.39
N VAL A 501 25.78 8.35 -9.61
CA VAL A 501 25.68 9.46 -8.65
C VAL A 501 25.65 8.93 -7.21
N PRO A 502 26.62 9.30 -6.36
CA PRO A 502 26.61 8.97 -4.94
C PRO A 502 25.69 9.91 -4.16
N ALA A 503 24.85 9.35 -3.28
CA ALA A 503 23.99 10.11 -2.39
C ALA A 503 24.01 9.53 -0.95
N PRO A 504 23.96 10.39 0.09
CA PRO A 504 23.93 9.95 1.49
C PRO A 504 22.65 9.18 1.82
N ALA A 505 22.65 8.42 2.92
CA ALA A 505 21.46 7.71 3.41
C ALA A 505 20.33 8.70 3.73
N LEU A 506 19.12 8.44 3.23
CA LEU A 506 17.95 9.34 3.34
C LEU A 506 18.26 10.79 2.94
N GLY A 507 19.28 10.98 2.12
CA GLY A 507 19.89 12.26 1.81
C GLY A 507 19.79 12.59 0.33
N TRP A 508 20.36 13.72 -0.05
CA TRP A 508 20.39 14.15 -1.44
C TRP A 508 21.76 14.71 -1.82
N THR A 509 22.00 14.80 -3.12
CA THR A 509 23.13 15.51 -3.73
C THR A 509 22.62 16.31 -4.91
N THR A 510 23.44 17.20 -5.45
CA THR A 510 23.21 17.81 -6.75
C THR A 510 24.13 17.22 -7.80
N VAL A 511 23.73 17.40 -9.06
CA VAL A 511 24.59 17.21 -10.23
C VAL A 511 24.36 18.35 -11.19
N ARG A 512 25.43 18.83 -11.83
CA ARG A 512 25.34 19.91 -12.83
C ARG A 512 26.05 19.48 -14.12
N PRO A 513 25.43 19.63 -15.30
CA PRO A 513 26.12 19.32 -16.55
C PRO A 513 27.24 20.33 -16.79
N VAL A 514 28.41 19.83 -17.20
CA VAL A 514 29.57 20.65 -17.59
C VAL A 514 30.21 20.10 -18.87
N GLU A 515 30.73 20.99 -19.72
CA GLU A 515 31.52 20.58 -20.88
C GLU A 515 32.89 20.07 -20.42
N ALA A 516 33.10 18.76 -20.49
CA ALA A 516 34.33 18.13 -20.07
C ALA A 516 34.50 16.76 -20.73
N ALA A 517 35.75 16.43 -21.08
CA ALA A 517 36.13 15.13 -21.64
C ALA A 517 36.10 14.01 -20.58
N ALA A 518 34.89 13.67 -20.13
CA ALA A 518 34.60 12.54 -19.25
C ALA A 518 33.35 11.81 -19.74
N THR A 519 33.27 11.54 -21.04
CA THR A 519 32.21 10.75 -21.65
C THR A 519 32.62 9.29 -21.75
N ILE A 520 31.65 8.40 -21.64
CA ILE A 520 31.85 6.97 -21.83
C ILE A 520 31.32 6.60 -23.20
N ASP A 521 32.22 6.08 -24.03
CA ASP A 521 31.90 5.54 -25.34
C ASP A 521 30.90 4.37 -25.19
N HIS A 522 29.98 4.23 -26.15
CA HIS A 522 28.87 3.27 -26.09
C HIS A 522 29.32 1.80 -26.20
N ALA A 523 30.60 1.55 -26.51
CA ALA A 523 31.11 0.22 -26.74
C ALA A 523 31.20 -0.60 -25.43
N VAL A 524 30.29 -1.56 -25.27
CA VAL A 524 30.45 -2.64 -24.27
C VAL A 524 31.70 -3.44 -24.63
N ARG A 525 32.67 -3.46 -23.73
CA ARG A 525 33.85 -4.32 -23.82
C ARG A 525 33.51 -5.69 -23.28
N VAL A 526 33.70 -6.69 -24.11
CA VAL A 526 33.45 -8.10 -23.79
C VAL A 526 34.78 -8.78 -23.47
N GLY A 527 34.90 -9.26 -22.23
CA GLY A 527 35.92 -10.19 -21.81
C GLY A 527 35.39 -11.62 -21.75
N GLU A 528 36.22 -12.57 -21.33
CA GLU A 528 35.86 -13.99 -21.26
C GLU A 528 34.68 -14.26 -20.32
N ARG A 529 34.64 -13.58 -19.17
CA ARG A 529 33.62 -13.75 -18.12
C ARG A 529 33.08 -12.41 -17.64
N GLU A 530 33.17 -11.39 -18.49
CA GLU A 530 32.93 -10.01 -18.07
C GLU A 530 32.38 -9.15 -19.21
N LEU A 531 31.40 -8.29 -18.89
CA LEU A 531 30.91 -7.22 -19.76
C LEU A 531 31.08 -5.89 -19.03
N ARG A 532 31.76 -4.92 -19.65
CA ARG A 532 32.00 -3.59 -19.06
C ARG A 532 31.73 -2.47 -20.04
N ASN A 533 31.07 -1.41 -19.60
CA ASN A 533 30.89 -0.18 -20.39
C ASN A 533 31.30 1.08 -19.61
N GLY A 534 32.23 0.97 -18.65
CA GLY A 534 32.69 2.09 -17.81
C GLY A 534 31.73 2.47 -16.68
N LEU A 535 30.40 2.41 -16.89
CA LEU A 535 29.39 2.61 -15.84
C LEU A 535 29.03 1.31 -15.13
N LEU A 536 28.87 0.23 -15.89
CA LEU A 536 28.53 -1.10 -15.41
C LEU A 536 29.68 -2.07 -15.66
N ALA A 537 29.84 -3.00 -14.72
CA ALA A 537 30.64 -4.19 -14.85
C ALA A 537 29.81 -5.41 -14.43
N LEU A 538 29.46 -6.26 -15.39
CA LEU A 538 28.88 -7.57 -15.15
C LEU A 538 30.01 -8.59 -15.15
N VAL A 539 30.15 -9.36 -14.08
CA VAL A 539 31.13 -10.45 -13.96
C VAL A 539 30.39 -11.76 -13.77
N VAL A 540 30.79 -12.81 -14.49
CA VAL A 540 30.22 -14.15 -14.38
C VAL A 540 31.18 -15.03 -13.57
N ALA A 541 30.82 -15.38 -12.34
CA ALA A 541 31.57 -16.30 -11.49
C ALA A 541 31.55 -17.74 -12.04
N GLU A 542 32.52 -18.57 -11.65
CA GLU A 542 32.75 -19.94 -12.18
C GLU A 542 31.49 -20.82 -12.18
N ASP A 543 30.67 -20.68 -11.15
CA ASP A 543 29.41 -21.41 -10.96
C ASP A 543 28.23 -20.88 -11.79
N GLY A 544 28.47 -19.85 -12.62
CA GLY A 544 27.48 -19.16 -13.44
C GLY A 544 26.83 -17.96 -12.74
N THR A 545 27.16 -17.67 -11.48
CA THR A 545 26.57 -16.57 -10.73
C THR A 545 27.00 -15.22 -11.30
N LEU A 546 26.06 -14.30 -11.45
CA LEU A 546 26.30 -12.96 -11.97
C LEU A 546 26.62 -12.02 -10.81
N GLY A 547 27.67 -11.22 -10.98
CA GLY A 547 27.99 -10.06 -10.17
C GLY A 547 27.80 -8.78 -10.99
N LEU A 548 27.23 -7.73 -10.40
CA LEU A 548 27.05 -6.43 -11.04
C LEU A 548 27.69 -5.34 -10.19
N ASN A 549 28.73 -4.68 -10.71
CA ASN A 549 29.52 -3.66 -10.01
C ASN A 549 30.03 -4.09 -8.61
N GLY A 550 30.43 -5.36 -8.49
CA GLY A 550 30.88 -5.94 -7.22
C GLY A 550 29.76 -6.41 -6.28
N VAL A 551 28.49 -6.26 -6.66
CA VAL A 551 27.37 -6.93 -5.97
C VAL A 551 27.23 -8.33 -6.55
N GLU A 552 27.55 -9.34 -5.77
CA GLU A 552 27.45 -10.75 -6.17
C GLU A 552 26.02 -11.30 -6.02
N GLY A 553 25.72 -12.38 -6.73
CA GLY A 553 24.45 -13.10 -6.56
C GLY A 553 23.22 -12.40 -7.15
N VAL A 554 23.40 -11.46 -8.07
CA VAL A 554 22.26 -10.73 -8.69
C VAL A 554 21.48 -11.58 -9.69
N GLY A 555 22.01 -12.74 -10.05
CA GLY A 555 21.41 -13.71 -10.94
C GLY A 555 22.36 -14.88 -11.16
N ARG A 556 21.95 -15.87 -11.95
CA ARG A 556 22.81 -17.00 -12.32
C ARG A 556 22.47 -17.45 -13.73
N LEU A 557 23.49 -17.69 -14.55
CA LEU A 557 23.34 -18.38 -15.81
C LEU A 557 23.11 -19.86 -15.52
N ALA A 558 21.86 -20.30 -15.67
CA ALA A 558 21.51 -21.71 -15.62
C ALA A 558 21.53 -22.28 -17.04
N HIS A 559 22.45 -23.21 -17.32
CA HIS A 559 22.42 -23.98 -18.56
C HIS A 559 21.55 -25.23 -18.35
N GLY A 560 20.24 -25.04 -18.55
CA GLY A 560 19.22 -26.07 -18.66
C GLY A 560 18.05 -25.42 -19.38
N GLY A 561 17.48 -26.07 -20.39
CA GLY A 561 16.27 -25.56 -21.02
C GLY A 561 15.23 -25.23 -19.94
N ASP A 562 14.48 -24.15 -20.14
CA ASP A 562 13.27 -23.89 -19.38
C ASP A 562 12.41 -25.15 -19.45
N GLY A 563 12.51 -25.99 -18.41
CA GLY A 563 11.61 -27.11 -18.22
C GLY A 563 10.30 -26.50 -17.76
N GLY A 564 9.64 -25.82 -18.71
CA GLY A 564 8.53 -24.92 -18.47
C GLY A 564 7.63 -25.47 -17.40
N ASP A 565 7.38 -24.65 -16.39
CA ASP A 565 6.43 -24.84 -15.30
C ASP A 565 5.98 -26.30 -15.13
N SER A 566 6.84 -27.13 -14.55
CA SER A 566 6.44 -28.44 -14.04
C SER A 566 5.64 -28.29 -12.73
N TYR A 567 4.55 -27.53 -12.81
CA TYR A 567 3.45 -27.52 -11.85
C TYR A 567 2.20 -28.04 -12.57
N ASN A 568 2.09 -29.36 -12.65
CA ASN A 568 0.84 -30.11 -12.77
C ASN A 568 0.98 -31.43 -12.04
#